data_AF-A0A2M8DFN9-F1
#
_entry.id   AF-A0A2M8DFN9-F1
#
_cell.length_a   1.000
_cell.length_b   1.000
_cell.length_c   1.000
_cell.angle_alpha   90.00
_cell.angle_beta   90.00
_cell.angle_gamma   90.00
#
_symmetry.space_group_name_H-M   'P 1'
#
loop_
_entity.id
_entity.type
_entity.pdbx_description
1 polymer ?
#
loop_
_entity_poly.entity_id
_entity_poly.type
_entity_poly.pdbx_seq_one_letter_code
_entity_poly.pdbx_strand_id
1 'polypeptide(L)'
;MATLVVVTHGVGNHPADFALAWEKILHAHHPDADFQVAGLWWEDLLEKVAEKFPIVEQEFADAVKSFGFGQLAQLLDSSTYDQVRDFFMDVLVYLAMGEMTDYLQTALALRLKQLLHDQGAAAGETVLIGHSLGAVALPHVVWRERNAIGYIPYRGLILLAPPLGMASPLPAVVKDPLAAMPGVHGMNRPQILTAFAREWAAGALHLLINRHDLICADVRFSAGGAAVDPIPVAQGFSNAELVLLERECGGSVSCFTQGAADPRQVAANHAVTLYLQRPEFDAAFAHLLGVAP
;
A
#
# COMPACT_ATOMS: atom_id res chain seq x y z
N MET A 1 -3.02 11.27 25.83
CA MET A 1 -3.84 10.12 25.41
C MET A 1 -2.90 9.17 24.67
N ALA A 2 -3.08 7.86 24.79
CA ALA A 2 -2.24 6.91 24.04
C ALA A 2 -2.41 7.17 22.53
N THR A 3 -1.32 7.05 21.76
CA THR A 3 -1.38 7.22 20.30
C THR A 3 -2.19 6.08 19.70
N LEU A 4 -3.15 6.36 18.82
CA LEU A 4 -3.86 5.31 18.09
C LEU A 4 -3.08 4.96 16.82
N VAL A 5 -2.78 3.68 16.62
CA VAL A 5 -2.16 3.16 15.40
C VAL A 5 -3.22 2.38 14.63
N VAL A 6 -3.63 2.91 13.49
CA VAL A 6 -4.56 2.21 12.60
C VAL A 6 -3.76 1.47 11.53
N VAL A 7 -3.92 0.16 11.50
CA VAL A 7 -3.24 -0.73 10.56
C VAL A 7 -4.21 -1.25 9.51
N THR A 8 -3.74 -1.51 8.30
CA THR A 8 -4.55 -2.16 7.26
C THR A 8 -3.71 -3.05 6.34
N HIS A 9 -4.28 -4.22 6.03
CA HIS A 9 -3.69 -5.30 5.23
C HIS A 9 -2.37 -5.87 5.79
N GLY A 10 -1.96 -7.06 5.34
CA GLY A 10 -0.61 -7.61 5.62
C GLY A 10 -0.49 -8.71 6.68
N VAL A 11 -1.00 -8.53 7.91
CA VAL A 11 -0.94 -9.55 8.98
C VAL A 11 -2.33 -9.90 9.50
N GLY A 12 -2.66 -11.20 9.51
CA GLY A 12 -3.91 -11.70 10.04
C GLY A 12 -4.96 -11.81 8.94
N ASN A 13 -5.50 -13.01 8.78
CA ASN A 13 -6.39 -13.34 7.65
C ASN A 13 -7.87 -13.34 8.08
N HIS A 14 -8.17 -12.71 9.22
CA HIS A 14 -9.50 -12.70 9.79
C HIS A 14 -9.73 -11.42 10.61
N PRO A 15 -10.90 -10.76 10.49
CA PRO A 15 -11.18 -9.48 11.14
C PRO A 15 -11.04 -9.52 12.67
N ALA A 16 -11.37 -10.65 13.30
CA ALA A 16 -11.32 -10.78 14.77
C ALA A 16 -9.89 -10.75 15.34
N ASP A 17 -8.90 -11.21 14.57
CA ASP A 17 -7.52 -11.38 15.05
C ASP A 17 -6.53 -10.42 14.38
N PHE A 18 -6.98 -9.68 13.36
CA PHE A 18 -6.15 -8.78 12.55
C PHE A 18 -5.44 -7.71 13.40
N ALA A 19 -6.17 -6.98 14.23
CA ALA A 19 -5.60 -5.94 15.10
C ALA A 19 -4.63 -6.53 16.13
N LEU A 20 -4.99 -7.66 16.75
CA LEU A 20 -4.17 -8.35 17.75
C LEU A 20 -2.85 -8.86 17.16
N ALA A 21 -2.87 -9.34 15.92
CA ALA A 21 -1.67 -9.82 15.24
C ALA A 21 -0.68 -8.66 14.99
N TRP A 22 -1.18 -7.51 14.57
CA TRP A 22 -0.39 -6.29 14.43
C TRP A 22 0.12 -5.76 15.77
N GLU A 23 -0.74 -5.69 16.78
CA GLU A 23 -0.41 -5.26 18.15
C GLU A 23 0.76 -6.04 18.72
N LYS A 24 0.71 -7.38 18.61
CA LYS A 24 1.78 -8.26 19.07
C LYS A 24 3.12 -7.96 18.41
N ILE A 25 3.13 -7.67 17.11
CA ILE A 25 4.37 -7.38 16.39
C ILE A 25 4.88 -5.99 16.76
N LEU A 26 4.03 -4.97 16.76
CA LEU A 26 4.44 -3.59 17.06
C LEU A 26 4.98 -3.46 18.50
N HIS A 27 4.33 -4.07 19.50
CA HIS A 27 4.83 -4.04 20.88
C HIS A 27 6.08 -4.88 21.10
N ALA A 28 6.34 -5.90 20.27
CA ALA A 28 7.61 -6.62 20.34
C ALA A 28 8.80 -5.73 19.96
N HIS A 29 8.57 -4.72 19.11
CA HIS A 29 9.57 -3.75 18.66
C HIS A 29 9.61 -2.49 19.55
N HIS A 30 8.45 -2.09 20.09
CA HIS A 30 8.31 -0.89 20.92
C HIS A 30 7.57 -1.21 22.24
N PRO A 31 8.19 -2.00 23.14
CA PRO A 31 7.51 -2.51 24.35
C PRO A 31 7.15 -1.42 25.36
N ASP A 32 7.90 -0.32 25.37
CA ASP A 32 7.73 0.77 26.34
C ASP A 32 6.90 1.96 25.79
N ALA A 33 6.44 1.88 24.54
CA ALA A 33 5.70 2.97 23.92
C ALA A 33 4.19 2.90 24.22
N ASP A 34 3.60 4.05 24.54
CA ASP A 34 2.18 4.19 24.87
C ASP A 34 1.32 4.38 23.60
N PHE A 35 0.94 3.27 22.98
CA PHE A 35 0.04 3.24 21.83
C PHE A 35 -0.97 2.09 21.91
N GLN A 36 -2.04 2.23 21.13
CA GLN A 36 -3.06 1.20 20.92
C GLN A 36 -3.16 0.87 19.43
N VAL A 37 -3.54 -0.34 19.09
CA VAL A 37 -3.68 -0.77 17.69
C VAL A 37 -5.14 -1.05 17.34
N ALA A 38 -5.58 -0.49 16.22
CA ALA A 38 -6.90 -0.76 15.66
C ALA A 38 -6.80 -1.19 14.20
N GLY A 39 -7.60 -2.17 13.81
CA GLY A 39 -7.61 -2.72 12.47
C GLY A 39 -8.62 -2.05 11.56
N LEU A 40 -8.18 -1.42 10.48
CA LEU A 40 -9.05 -1.02 9.37
C LEU A 40 -9.19 -2.20 8.39
N TRP A 41 -10.05 -3.15 8.78
CA TRP A 41 -10.45 -4.28 7.93
C TRP A 41 -11.38 -3.80 6.81
N TRP A 42 -11.24 -4.39 5.62
CA TRP A 42 -11.95 -3.89 4.43
C TRP A 42 -12.25 -4.94 3.36
N GLU A 43 -11.77 -6.17 3.50
CA GLU A 43 -12.10 -7.26 2.58
C GLU A 43 -13.62 -7.49 2.49
N ASP A 44 -14.34 -7.36 3.62
CA ASP A 44 -15.82 -7.45 3.63
C ASP A 44 -16.51 -6.30 2.86
N LEU A 45 -15.84 -5.15 2.73
CA LEU A 45 -16.33 -4.06 1.89
C LEU A 45 -16.10 -4.38 0.42
N LEU A 46 -14.94 -4.97 0.08
CA LEU A 46 -14.62 -5.37 -1.28
C LEU A 46 -15.66 -6.38 -1.81
N GLU A 47 -16.02 -7.38 -1.02
CA GLU A 47 -17.06 -8.37 -1.35
C GLU A 47 -18.41 -7.71 -1.64
N LYS A 48 -18.92 -6.87 -0.73
CA LYS A 48 -20.19 -6.14 -0.89
C LYS A 48 -20.19 -5.23 -2.11
N VAL A 49 -19.04 -4.66 -2.43
CA VAL A 49 -18.87 -3.76 -3.57
C VAL A 49 -18.85 -4.56 -4.86
N ALA A 50 -18.17 -5.72 -4.91
CA ALA A 50 -18.21 -6.64 -6.03
C ALA A 50 -19.62 -7.16 -6.34
N GLU A 51 -20.44 -7.42 -5.33
CA GLU A 51 -21.86 -7.80 -5.51
C GLU A 51 -22.68 -6.69 -6.19
N LYS A 52 -22.40 -5.43 -5.86
CA LYS A 52 -23.17 -4.27 -6.34
C LYS A 52 -22.81 -3.84 -7.75
N PHE A 53 -21.58 -4.11 -8.18
CA PHE A 53 -21.07 -3.65 -9.46
C PHE A 53 -20.30 -4.82 -10.11
N PRO A 54 -20.98 -5.62 -10.96
CA PRO A 54 -20.35 -6.76 -11.59
C PRO A 54 -19.24 -6.27 -12.53
N ILE A 55 -18.04 -6.79 -12.33
CA ILE A 55 -16.92 -6.58 -13.25
C ILE A 55 -17.27 -7.26 -14.59
N VAL A 56 -17.03 -6.57 -15.71
CA VAL A 56 -17.10 -7.21 -17.04
C VAL A 56 -15.94 -8.19 -17.14
N GLU A 57 -16.23 -9.47 -16.90
CA GLU A 57 -15.24 -10.54 -16.77
C GLU A 57 -14.22 -10.56 -17.91
N GLN A 58 -14.67 -10.32 -19.15
CA GLN A 58 -13.81 -10.33 -20.33
C GLN A 58 -12.82 -9.17 -20.35
N GLU A 59 -13.26 -7.94 -20.07
CA GLU A 59 -12.40 -6.75 -20.06
C GLU A 59 -11.35 -6.85 -18.96
N PHE A 60 -11.76 -7.35 -17.79
CA PHE A 60 -10.85 -7.59 -16.68
C PHE A 60 -9.86 -8.72 -16.97
N ALA A 61 -10.31 -9.82 -17.58
CA ALA A 61 -9.40 -10.88 -18.02
C ALA A 61 -8.37 -10.38 -19.04
N ASP A 62 -8.75 -9.48 -19.95
CA ASP A 62 -7.83 -8.89 -20.92
C ASP A 62 -6.89 -7.86 -20.28
N ALA A 63 -7.36 -7.11 -19.27
CA ALA A 63 -6.50 -6.31 -18.40
C ALA A 63 -5.43 -7.17 -17.72
N VAL A 64 -5.84 -8.23 -17.00
CA VAL A 64 -4.94 -9.18 -16.35
C VAL A 64 -3.94 -9.75 -17.35
N LYS A 65 -4.35 -10.19 -18.56
CA LYS A 65 -3.38 -10.65 -19.58
C LYS A 65 -2.34 -9.59 -19.94
N SER A 66 -2.75 -8.33 -20.01
CA SER A 66 -1.89 -7.20 -20.41
C SER A 66 -0.89 -6.79 -19.34
N PHE A 67 -1.13 -7.14 -18.07
CA PHE A 67 -0.13 -7.07 -16.99
C PHE A 67 0.96 -8.15 -17.11
N GLY A 68 0.90 -9.06 -18.08
CA GLY A 68 1.95 -10.06 -18.33
C GLY A 68 1.79 -11.37 -17.56
N PHE A 69 0.61 -11.63 -16.98
CA PHE A 69 0.33 -12.90 -16.28
C PHE A 69 0.52 -14.15 -17.17
N GLY A 70 0.32 -14.02 -18.49
CA GLY A 70 0.63 -15.11 -19.43
C GLY A 70 2.12 -15.45 -19.49
N GLN A 71 3.00 -14.45 -19.38
CA GLN A 71 4.45 -14.64 -19.33
C GLN A 71 4.86 -15.23 -17.98
N LEU A 72 4.31 -14.72 -16.87
CA LEU A 72 4.51 -15.30 -15.54
C LEU A 72 4.17 -16.80 -15.51
N ALA A 73 3.02 -17.19 -16.06
CA ALA A 73 2.57 -18.58 -16.09
C ALA A 73 3.50 -19.53 -16.88
N GLN A 74 4.29 -19.00 -17.82
CA GLN A 74 5.29 -19.77 -18.58
C GLN A 74 6.62 -19.88 -17.84
N LEU A 75 6.93 -18.92 -16.96
CA LEU A 75 8.22 -18.83 -16.26
C LEU A 75 8.19 -19.49 -14.88
N LEU A 76 7.00 -19.66 -14.29
CA LEU A 76 6.81 -20.10 -12.92
C LEU A 76 6.07 -21.44 -12.86
N ASP A 77 6.32 -22.21 -11.80
CA ASP A 77 5.43 -23.32 -11.44
C ASP A 77 4.06 -22.78 -10.97
N SER A 78 3.03 -23.64 -11.02
CA SER A 78 1.65 -23.23 -10.70
C SER A 78 1.50 -22.64 -9.31
N SER A 79 2.21 -23.18 -8.30
CA SER A 79 2.10 -22.69 -6.92
C SER A 79 2.71 -21.30 -6.77
N THR A 80 3.86 -21.05 -7.39
CA THR A 80 4.52 -19.74 -7.36
C THR A 80 3.72 -18.72 -8.17
N TYR A 81 3.19 -19.13 -9.34
CA TYR A 81 2.31 -18.31 -10.15
C TYR A 81 1.07 -17.86 -9.38
N ASP A 82 0.38 -18.79 -8.71
CA ASP A 82 -0.82 -18.47 -7.94
C ASP A 82 -0.52 -17.46 -6.82
N GLN A 83 0.60 -17.61 -6.10
CA GLN A 83 1.00 -16.64 -5.08
C GLN A 83 1.26 -15.24 -5.64
N VAL A 84 2.02 -15.13 -6.74
CA VAL A 84 2.25 -13.84 -7.41
C VAL A 84 0.94 -13.23 -7.87
N ARG A 85 0.09 -14.05 -8.50
CA ARG A 85 -1.22 -13.62 -8.98
C ARG A 85 -2.08 -13.08 -7.85
N ASP A 86 -2.22 -13.80 -6.75
CA ASP A 86 -3.13 -13.42 -5.67
C ASP A 86 -2.75 -12.02 -5.10
N PHE A 87 -1.47 -11.75 -4.86
CA PHE A 87 -1.01 -10.42 -4.38
C PHE A 87 -1.32 -9.27 -5.36
N PHE A 88 -1.13 -9.50 -6.66
CA PHE A 88 -1.49 -8.49 -7.66
C PHE A 88 -2.99 -8.34 -7.82
N MET A 89 -3.74 -9.45 -7.75
CA MET A 89 -5.18 -9.45 -8.00
C MET A 89 -5.92 -8.58 -7.01
N ASP A 90 -5.53 -8.54 -5.74
CA ASP A 90 -6.16 -7.65 -4.77
C ASP A 90 -6.02 -6.17 -5.20
N VAL A 91 -4.81 -5.78 -5.67
CA VAL A 91 -4.52 -4.43 -6.18
C VAL A 91 -5.28 -4.15 -7.49
N LEU A 92 -5.28 -5.11 -8.42
CA LEU A 92 -5.94 -4.97 -9.70
C LEU A 92 -7.45 -4.88 -9.54
N VAL A 93 -8.07 -5.70 -8.69
CA VAL A 93 -9.51 -5.64 -8.40
C VAL A 93 -9.84 -4.27 -7.80
N TYR A 94 -9.08 -3.79 -6.82
CA TYR A 94 -9.30 -2.47 -6.24
C TYR A 94 -9.31 -1.33 -7.29
N LEU A 95 -8.45 -1.41 -8.31
CA LEU A 95 -8.26 -0.39 -9.35
C LEU A 95 -9.07 -0.62 -10.65
N ALA A 96 -9.51 -1.86 -10.91
CA ALA A 96 -10.34 -2.25 -12.05
C ALA A 96 -11.76 -1.67 -11.97
N MET A 97 -12.12 -1.25 -10.76
CA MET A 97 -13.50 -1.08 -10.35
C MET A 97 -13.97 0.37 -10.50
N GLY A 98 -13.61 1.09 -11.57
CA GLY A 98 -14.26 2.35 -12.02
C GLY A 98 -14.86 3.25 -10.91
N GLU A 99 -16.20 3.36 -10.89
CA GLU A 99 -17.01 4.08 -9.88
C GLU A 99 -17.05 3.38 -8.51
N MET A 100 -16.77 2.08 -8.46
CA MET A 100 -16.71 1.31 -7.23
C MET A 100 -15.44 1.58 -6.42
N THR A 101 -14.32 1.93 -7.07
CA THR A 101 -13.12 2.43 -6.36
C THR A 101 -13.51 3.68 -5.56
N ASP A 102 -14.29 4.60 -6.12
CA ASP A 102 -14.76 5.79 -5.40
C ASP A 102 -15.73 5.44 -4.27
N TYR A 103 -16.62 4.47 -4.48
CA TYR A 103 -17.53 3.97 -3.44
C TYR A 103 -16.75 3.32 -2.29
N LEU A 104 -15.76 2.47 -2.60
CA LEU A 104 -14.94 1.78 -1.63
C LEU A 104 -14.08 2.74 -0.83
N GLN A 105 -13.44 3.72 -1.49
CA GLN A 105 -12.74 4.81 -0.82
C GLN A 105 -13.65 5.59 0.13
N THR A 106 -14.91 5.82 -0.25
CA THR A 106 -15.91 6.46 0.61
C THR A 106 -16.26 5.61 1.82
N ALA A 107 -16.55 4.33 1.60
CA ALA A 107 -16.88 3.38 2.66
C ALA A 107 -15.72 3.21 3.64
N LEU A 108 -14.49 3.14 3.14
CA LEU A 108 -13.27 3.07 3.93
C LEU A 108 -13.04 4.35 4.76
N ALA A 109 -13.22 5.53 4.17
CA ALA A 109 -13.10 6.79 4.91
C ALA A 109 -14.14 6.90 6.03
N LEU A 110 -15.39 6.48 5.77
CA LEU A 110 -16.44 6.44 6.79
C LEU A 110 -16.10 5.44 7.90
N ARG A 111 -15.58 4.26 7.53
CA ARG A 111 -15.17 3.25 8.50
C ARG A 111 -13.99 3.71 9.35
N LEU A 112 -13.01 4.39 8.77
CA LEU A 112 -11.90 4.99 9.50
C LEU A 112 -12.43 6.02 10.51
N LYS A 113 -13.32 6.93 10.11
CA LYS A 113 -13.94 7.89 11.03
C LYS A 113 -14.71 7.24 12.17
N GLN A 114 -15.48 6.19 11.87
CA GLN A 114 -16.19 5.42 12.89
C GLN A 114 -15.22 4.74 13.85
N LEU A 115 -14.14 4.15 13.33
CA LEU A 115 -13.10 3.52 14.13
C LEU A 115 -12.46 4.53 15.10
N LEU A 116 -12.09 5.72 14.62
CA LEU A 116 -11.55 6.78 15.48
C LEU A 116 -12.54 7.19 16.57
N HIS A 117 -13.82 7.35 16.22
CA HIS A 117 -14.87 7.66 17.18
C HIS A 117 -15.01 6.58 18.25
N ASP A 118 -15.04 5.31 17.87
CA ASP A 118 -15.24 4.18 18.79
C ASP A 118 -14.04 3.99 19.73
N GLN A 119 -12.84 4.34 19.27
CA GLN A 119 -11.63 4.38 20.09
C GLN A 119 -11.50 5.68 20.91
N GLY A 120 -12.39 6.66 20.71
CA GLY A 120 -12.29 8.00 21.30
C GLY A 120 -11.06 8.79 20.86
N ALA A 121 -10.41 8.39 19.77
CA ALA A 121 -9.13 8.94 19.33
C ALA A 121 -9.30 10.20 18.46
N ALA A 122 -8.44 11.20 18.69
CA ALA A 122 -8.33 12.34 17.79
C ALA A 122 -7.48 11.97 16.56
N ALA A 123 -7.89 12.43 15.37
CA ALA A 123 -7.14 12.17 14.14
C ALA A 123 -5.67 12.65 14.23
N GLY A 124 -5.42 13.81 14.86
CA GLY A 124 -4.07 14.35 15.04
C GLY A 124 -3.18 13.56 16.03
N GLU A 125 -3.76 12.58 16.73
CA GLU A 125 -3.07 11.62 17.58
C GLU A 125 -3.09 10.21 16.97
N THR A 126 -3.41 10.10 15.67
CA THR A 126 -3.51 8.82 14.96
C THR A 126 -2.39 8.67 13.93
N VAL A 127 -1.68 7.53 13.99
CA VAL A 127 -0.73 7.07 12.98
C VAL A 127 -1.41 6.01 12.11
N LEU A 128 -1.23 6.11 10.80
CA LEU A 128 -1.76 5.15 9.83
C LEU A 128 -0.63 4.27 9.29
N ILE A 129 -0.82 2.96 9.23
CA ILE A 129 0.14 2.02 8.61
C ILE A 129 -0.59 1.17 7.58
N GLY A 130 -0.12 1.21 6.33
CA GLY A 130 -0.62 0.40 5.25
C GLY A 130 0.46 -0.53 4.72
N HIS A 131 0.10 -1.78 4.46
CA HIS A 131 0.97 -2.74 3.75
C HIS A 131 0.35 -3.15 2.42
N SER A 132 1.14 -3.25 1.35
CA SER A 132 0.68 -3.73 0.04
C SER A 132 -0.52 -2.94 -0.45
N LEU A 133 -1.67 -3.58 -0.65
CA LEU A 133 -2.90 -2.90 -1.03
C LEU A 133 -3.40 -1.89 0.02
N GLY A 134 -3.15 -2.14 1.30
CA GLY A 134 -3.37 -1.15 2.36
C GLY A 134 -2.56 0.13 2.13
N ALA A 135 -1.36 0.00 1.59
CA ALA A 135 -0.51 1.11 1.20
C ALA A 135 -0.96 1.82 -0.10
N VAL A 136 -1.96 1.29 -0.81
CA VAL A 136 -2.71 1.97 -1.87
C VAL A 136 -3.98 2.61 -1.35
N ALA A 137 -4.74 1.89 -0.52
CA ALA A 137 -6.02 2.34 0.00
C ALA A 137 -5.88 3.56 0.93
N LEU A 138 -4.91 3.57 1.84
CA LEU A 138 -4.73 4.68 2.78
C LEU A 138 -4.43 6.03 2.10
N PRO A 139 -3.51 6.14 1.13
CA PRO A 139 -3.33 7.38 0.37
C PRO A 139 -4.62 7.88 -0.27
N HIS A 140 -5.44 6.99 -0.85
CA HIS A 140 -6.73 7.36 -1.43
C HIS A 140 -7.70 7.92 -0.39
N VAL A 141 -7.84 7.24 0.75
CA VAL A 141 -8.72 7.64 1.85
C VAL A 141 -8.27 8.97 2.46
N VAL A 142 -6.98 9.10 2.79
CA VAL A 142 -6.42 10.32 3.37
C VAL A 142 -6.58 11.50 2.42
N TRP A 143 -6.30 11.30 1.13
CA TRP A 143 -6.43 12.37 0.13
C TRP A 143 -7.89 12.77 -0.10
N ARG A 144 -8.82 11.81 -0.05
CA ARG A 144 -10.26 12.09 -0.07
C ARG A 144 -10.66 13.00 1.10
N GLU A 145 -10.21 12.67 2.30
CA GLU A 145 -10.51 13.47 3.48
C GLU A 145 -9.88 14.85 3.41
N ARG A 146 -8.62 14.93 2.96
CA ARG A 146 -7.94 16.20 2.69
C ARG A 146 -8.74 17.07 1.74
N ASN A 147 -9.31 16.52 0.68
CA ASN A 147 -10.16 17.28 -0.24
C ASN A 147 -11.49 17.73 0.38
N ALA A 148 -12.00 17.00 1.39
CA ALA A 148 -13.23 17.35 2.08
C ALA A 148 -13.03 18.45 3.15
N ILE A 149 -11.89 18.44 3.85
CA ILE A 149 -11.65 19.34 5.01
C ILE A 149 -10.53 20.37 4.80
N GLY A 150 -9.77 20.25 3.70
CA GLY A 150 -8.72 21.18 3.29
C GLY A 150 -7.30 20.86 3.80
N TYR A 151 -7.12 19.81 4.62
CA TYR A 151 -5.81 19.40 5.16
C TYR A 151 -5.81 17.91 5.55
N ILE A 152 -4.62 17.33 5.74
CA ILE A 152 -4.45 15.97 6.26
C ILE A 152 -4.51 16.01 7.80
N PRO A 153 -5.48 15.35 8.47
CA PRO A 153 -5.67 15.50 9.90
C PRO A 153 -4.88 14.48 10.75
N TYR A 154 -4.10 13.61 10.11
CA TYR A 154 -3.40 12.49 10.77
C TYR A 154 -2.01 12.88 11.25
N ARG A 155 -1.53 12.21 12.31
CA ARG A 155 -0.17 12.42 12.81
C ARG A 155 0.88 11.97 11.80
N GLY A 156 0.65 10.84 11.14
CA GLY A 156 1.54 10.35 10.10
C GLY A 156 1.01 9.12 9.39
N LEU A 157 1.69 8.75 8.31
CA LEU A 157 1.38 7.62 7.44
C LEU A 157 2.66 6.85 7.10
N ILE A 158 2.68 5.55 7.39
CA ILE A 158 3.74 4.63 7.01
C ILE A 158 3.20 3.69 5.92
N LEU A 159 3.87 3.66 4.78
CA LEU A 159 3.54 2.83 3.63
C LEU A 159 4.60 1.75 3.44
N LEU A 160 4.21 0.50 3.65
CA LEU A 160 5.07 -0.68 3.52
C LEU A 160 4.73 -1.42 2.23
N ALA A 161 5.72 -1.75 1.42
CA ALA A 161 5.50 -2.39 0.11
C ALA A 161 4.41 -1.68 -0.72
N PRO A 162 4.52 -0.38 -1.07
CA PRO A 162 3.44 0.32 -1.75
C PRO A 162 3.41 0.07 -3.27
N PRO A 163 2.42 -0.65 -3.84
CA PRO A 163 2.25 -0.76 -5.30
C PRO A 163 1.61 0.49 -5.90
N LEU A 164 1.87 1.67 -5.31
CA LEU A 164 1.44 2.98 -5.82
C LEU A 164 2.19 3.38 -7.09
N GLY A 165 3.41 2.89 -7.25
CA GLY A 165 4.25 3.16 -8.41
C GLY A 165 3.77 2.47 -9.68
N MET A 166 2.92 1.45 -9.57
CA MET A 166 2.43 0.65 -10.68
C MET A 166 1.87 1.52 -11.82
N ALA A 167 2.15 1.11 -13.06
CA ALA A 167 1.59 1.69 -14.26
C ALA A 167 0.66 0.68 -14.95
N SER A 168 -0.60 1.04 -15.12
CA SER A 168 -1.56 0.18 -15.80
C SER A 168 -1.36 0.24 -17.33
N PRO A 169 -1.24 -0.91 -18.01
CA PRO A 169 -1.19 -0.98 -19.47
C PRO A 169 -2.56 -0.71 -20.11
N LEU A 170 -3.65 -0.85 -19.34
CA LEU A 170 -5.03 -0.64 -19.78
C LEU A 170 -5.76 0.28 -18.78
N PRO A 171 -5.41 1.58 -18.73
CA PRO A 171 -5.91 2.54 -17.75
C PRO A 171 -7.42 2.79 -17.81
N ALA A 172 -8.07 2.43 -18.93
CA ALA A 172 -9.51 2.48 -19.08
C ALA A 172 -10.25 1.38 -18.30
N VAL A 173 -9.57 0.26 -18.02
CA VAL A 173 -10.13 -0.87 -17.27
C VAL A 173 -9.57 -0.86 -15.84
N VAL A 174 -8.25 -0.88 -15.70
CA VAL A 174 -7.56 -0.82 -14.40
C VAL A 174 -6.89 0.55 -14.28
N LYS A 175 -7.33 1.42 -13.38
CA LYS A 175 -6.74 2.75 -13.23
C LYS A 175 -5.30 2.66 -12.67
N ASP A 176 -4.45 3.61 -13.04
CA ASP A 176 -3.20 3.83 -12.30
C ASP A 176 -3.52 4.22 -10.84
N PRO A 177 -2.84 3.66 -9.82
CA PRO A 177 -3.11 3.99 -8.42
C PRO A 177 -3.06 5.49 -8.16
N LEU A 178 -1.99 6.18 -8.59
CA LEU A 178 -1.88 7.63 -8.41
C LEU A 178 -2.98 8.41 -9.13
N ALA A 179 -3.38 7.98 -10.33
CA ALA A 179 -4.44 8.65 -11.09
C ALA A 179 -5.85 8.38 -10.53
N ALA A 180 -6.00 7.32 -9.73
CA ALA A 180 -7.22 6.99 -9.00
C ALA A 180 -7.37 7.80 -7.69
N MET A 181 -6.40 8.64 -7.33
CA MET A 181 -6.51 9.56 -6.20
C MET A 181 -7.61 10.61 -6.42
N PRO A 182 -8.52 10.82 -5.45
CA PRO A 182 -9.60 11.80 -5.59
C PRO A 182 -9.09 13.21 -5.91
N GLY A 183 -9.72 13.88 -6.88
CA GLY A 183 -9.47 15.30 -7.13
C GLY A 183 -8.13 15.62 -7.81
N VAL A 184 -7.39 14.62 -8.32
CA VAL A 184 -6.12 14.85 -9.05
C VAL A 184 -6.29 14.95 -10.57
N HIS A 185 -7.52 15.10 -11.06
CA HIS A 185 -7.81 15.16 -12.49
C HIS A 185 -6.97 16.23 -13.20
N GLY A 186 -6.30 15.84 -14.29
CA GLY A 186 -5.43 16.72 -15.08
C GLY A 186 -4.01 16.91 -14.49
N MET A 187 -3.70 16.32 -13.33
CA MET A 187 -2.35 16.28 -12.80
C MET A 187 -1.58 15.09 -13.40
N ASN A 188 -0.32 15.31 -13.74
CA ASN A 188 0.61 14.22 -14.06
C ASN A 188 1.20 13.60 -12.78
N ARG A 189 1.84 12.43 -12.89
CA ARG A 189 2.40 11.70 -11.74
C ARG A 189 3.33 12.55 -10.86
N PRO A 190 4.33 13.29 -11.41
CA PRO A 190 5.14 14.19 -10.58
C PRO A 190 4.33 15.24 -9.81
N GLN A 191 3.29 15.82 -10.42
CA GLN A 191 2.42 16.79 -9.76
C GLN A 191 1.64 16.14 -8.61
N ILE A 192 1.11 14.92 -8.82
CA ILE A 192 0.39 14.16 -7.79
C ILE A 192 1.31 13.86 -6.61
N LEU A 193 2.50 13.31 -6.87
CA LEU A 193 3.47 12.95 -5.82
C LEU A 193 3.95 14.18 -5.06
N THR A 194 4.22 15.28 -5.76
CA THR A 194 4.61 16.55 -5.12
C THR A 194 3.51 17.09 -4.22
N ALA A 195 2.28 17.12 -4.71
CA ALA A 195 1.14 17.59 -3.93
C ALA A 195 0.92 16.69 -2.71
N PHE A 196 0.93 15.37 -2.89
CA PHE A 196 0.74 14.41 -1.82
C PHE A 196 1.81 14.54 -0.73
N ALA A 197 3.09 14.56 -1.11
CA ALA A 197 4.19 14.61 -0.16
C ALA A 197 4.23 15.93 0.64
N ARG A 198 3.95 17.07 0.01
CA ARG A 198 4.01 18.40 0.66
C ARG A 198 2.90 18.68 1.67
N GLU A 199 1.80 17.95 1.61
CA GLU A 199 0.67 18.14 2.52
C GLU A 199 0.93 17.54 3.90
N TRP A 200 1.98 16.72 4.03
CA TRP A 200 2.43 16.18 5.30
C TRP A 200 3.43 17.11 5.96
N ALA A 201 3.44 17.13 7.29
CA ALA A 201 4.55 17.69 8.04
C ALA A 201 5.85 16.92 7.71
N ALA A 202 7.00 17.58 7.82
CA ALA A 202 8.30 16.93 7.60
C ALA A 202 8.44 15.71 8.52
N GLY A 203 8.75 14.54 7.94
CA GLY A 203 8.82 13.28 8.69
C GLY A 203 7.47 12.65 9.04
N ALA A 204 6.33 13.14 8.50
CA ALA A 204 5.02 12.53 8.78
C ALA A 204 4.59 11.47 7.74
N LEU A 205 5.25 11.40 6.59
CA LEU A 205 4.97 10.41 5.53
C LEU A 205 6.19 9.54 5.29
N HIS A 206 6.12 8.25 5.57
CA HIS A 206 7.21 7.30 5.36
C HIS A 206 6.87 6.23 4.33
N LEU A 207 7.80 5.92 3.44
CA LEU A 207 7.67 4.86 2.44
C LEU A 207 8.84 3.88 2.60
N LEU A 208 8.54 2.61 2.78
CA LEU A 208 9.54 1.54 2.84
C LEU A 208 9.34 0.58 1.66
N ILE A 209 10.38 0.42 0.86
CA ILE A 209 10.36 -0.34 -0.40
C ILE A 209 11.50 -1.37 -0.39
N ASN A 210 11.13 -2.65 -0.48
CA ASN A 210 12.10 -3.70 -0.78
C ASN A 210 12.31 -3.77 -2.29
N ARG A 211 13.54 -3.55 -2.75
CA ARG A 211 13.91 -3.64 -4.17
C ARG A 211 13.85 -5.05 -4.74
N HIS A 212 13.65 -6.08 -3.91
CA HIS A 212 13.40 -7.47 -4.34
C HIS A 212 11.92 -7.87 -4.29
N ASP A 213 11.03 -6.99 -3.84
CA ASP A 213 9.60 -7.26 -3.82
C ASP A 213 8.97 -6.97 -5.18
N LEU A 214 8.75 -8.03 -5.96
CA LEU A 214 8.26 -7.93 -7.33
C LEU A 214 6.84 -7.36 -7.44
N ILE A 215 6.08 -7.32 -6.33
CA ILE A 215 4.74 -6.72 -6.30
C ILE A 215 4.83 -5.19 -6.38
N CYS A 216 5.92 -4.59 -5.89
CA CYS A 216 6.03 -3.15 -5.67
C CYS A 216 7.32 -2.53 -6.24
N ALA A 217 8.16 -3.32 -6.90
CA ALA A 217 9.41 -2.88 -7.51
C ALA A 217 9.66 -3.61 -8.84
N ASP A 218 10.37 -2.94 -9.75
CA ASP A 218 10.74 -3.48 -11.05
C ASP A 218 11.88 -4.50 -10.93
N VAL A 219 11.54 -5.73 -10.49
CA VAL A 219 12.48 -6.81 -10.22
C VAL A 219 12.77 -7.61 -11.48
N ARG A 220 14.04 -7.70 -11.84
CA ARG A 220 14.53 -8.67 -12.83
C ARG A 220 15.16 -9.85 -12.13
N PHE A 221 14.77 -11.06 -12.51
CA PHE A 221 15.34 -12.29 -11.95
C PHE A 221 16.19 -13.03 -12.98
N SER A 222 17.12 -13.84 -12.49
CA SER A 222 17.99 -14.65 -13.35
C SER A 222 17.28 -15.94 -13.76
N ALA A 223 17.05 -16.12 -15.06
CA ALA A 223 16.55 -17.36 -15.64
C ALA A 223 17.53 -17.83 -16.72
N GLY A 224 18.17 -18.98 -16.49
CA GLY A 224 19.14 -19.54 -17.46
C GLY A 224 20.35 -18.64 -17.73
N GLY A 225 20.73 -17.77 -16.79
CA GLY A 225 21.85 -16.83 -16.95
C GLY A 225 21.50 -15.49 -17.62
N ALA A 226 20.27 -15.32 -18.11
CA ALA A 226 19.76 -14.04 -18.60
C ALA A 226 18.92 -13.34 -17.52
N ALA A 227 18.98 -12.00 -17.47
CA ALA A 227 18.07 -11.21 -16.65
C ALA A 227 16.73 -11.09 -17.39
N VAL A 228 15.67 -11.63 -16.80
CA VAL A 228 14.32 -11.63 -17.35
C VAL A 228 13.43 -10.73 -16.50
N ASP A 229 12.62 -9.93 -17.16
CA ASP A 229 11.54 -9.17 -16.54
C ASP A 229 10.27 -10.04 -16.54
N PRO A 230 9.78 -10.50 -15.38
CA PRO A 230 8.62 -11.38 -15.31
C PRO A 230 7.30 -10.70 -15.71
N ILE A 231 7.23 -9.38 -15.54
CA ILE A 231 6.01 -8.58 -15.63
C ILE A 231 6.39 -7.31 -16.44
N PRO A 232 6.02 -7.22 -17.72
CA PRO A 232 6.51 -6.20 -18.65
C PRO A 232 5.84 -4.82 -18.46
N VAL A 233 5.35 -4.52 -17.26
CA VAL A 233 4.76 -3.24 -16.87
C VAL A 233 5.41 -2.77 -15.58
N ALA A 234 5.57 -1.45 -15.39
CA ALA A 234 6.17 -0.95 -14.16
C ALA A 234 5.31 -1.33 -12.94
N GLN A 235 5.93 -1.93 -11.92
CA GLN A 235 5.27 -2.31 -10.67
C GLN A 235 5.53 -1.28 -9.58
N GLY A 236 6.72 -0.68 -9.60
CA GLY A 236 7.19 0.25 -8.58
C GLY A 236 7.37 1.68 -9.05
N PHE A 237 7.82 2.52 -8.12
CA PHE A 237 8.23 3.88 -8.45
C PHE A 237 9.54 3.86 -9.24
N SER A 238 9.61 4.70 -10.27
CA SER A 238 10.87 5.01 -10.94
C SER A 238 11.83 5.72 -9.98
N ASN A 239 13.14 5.68 -10.27
CA ASN A 239 14.13 6.40 -9.47
C ASN A 239 13.88 7.91 -9.44
N ALA A 240 13.34 8.50 -10.51
CA ALA A 240 12.99 9.91 -10.55
C ALA A 240 11.84 10.25 -9.58
N GLU A 241 10.83 9.37 -9.48
CA GLU A 241 9.73 9.52 -8.53
C GLU A 241 10.18 9.33 -7.08
N LEU A 242 11.10 8.41 -6.82
CA LEU A 242 11.67 8.21 -5.49
C LEU A 242 12.50 9.41 -5.03
N VAL A 243 13.35 9.96 -5.90
CA VAL A 243 14.12 11.18 -5.61
C VAL A 243 13.19 12.39 -5.41
N LEU A 244 12.11 12.46 -6.19
CA LEU A 244 11.08 13.49 -6.01
C LEU A 244 10.43 13.37 -4.64
N LEU A 245 9.90 12.19 -4.30
CA LEU A 245 9.24 11.95 -3.01
C LEU A 245 10.17 12.26 -1.85
N GLU A 246 11.40 11.73 -1.88
CA GLU A 246 12.42 11.93 -0.84
C GLU A 246 12.69 13.42 -0.59
N ARG A 247 12.80 14.22 -1.66
CA ARG A 247 12.98 15.67 -1.57
C ARG A 247 11.79 16.36 -0.93
N GLU A 248 10.57 15.96 -1.28
CA GLU A 248 9.35 16.64 -0.85
C GLU A 248 8.87 16.20 0.55
N CYS A 249 9.14 14.96 0.98
CA CYS A 249 8.78 14.45 2.31
C CYS A 249 9.90 14.63 3.37
N GLY A 250 11.02 15.26 3.00
CA GLY A 250 12.11 15.58 3.92
C GLY A 250 12.94 14.38 4.38
N GLY A 251 13.14 13.37 3.53
CA GLY A 251 14.04 12.25 3.84
C GLY A 251 13.37 10.94 4.27
N SER A 252 12.10 10.74 3.91
CA SER A 252 11.25 9.70 4.48
C SER A 252 10.97 8.53 3.52
N VAL A 253 11.76 8.37 2.45
CA VAL A 253 11.71 7.24 1.52
C VAL A 253 12.91 6.32 1.74
N SER A 254 12.65 5.11 2.22
CA SER A 254 13.65 4.08 2.48
C SER A 254 13.56 2.95 1.45
N CYS A 255 14.60 2.81 0.64
CA CYS A 255 14.77 1.68 -0.27
C CYS A 255 15.82 0.72 0.29
N PHE A 256 15.46 -0.54 0.51
CA PHE A 256 16.39 -1.57 0.95
C PHE A 256 16.35 -2.78 0.03
N THR A 257 17.24 -3.75 0.24
CA THR A 257 17.31 -4.97 -0.54
C THR A 257 17.47 -6.15 0.41
N GLN A 258 16.42 -6.97 0.54
CA GLN A 258 16.41 -8.15 1.41
C GLN A 258 15.66 -9.30 0.73
N GLY A 259 16.09 -10.52 1.04
CA GLY A 259 15.64 -11.72 0.31
C GLY A 259 16.37 -11.87 -1.02
N ALA A 260 15.78 -12.58 -1.98
CA ALA A 260 16.39 -12.84 -3.28
C ALA A 260 15.54 -12.28 -4.42
N ALA A 261 16.18 -11.82 -5.50
CA ALA A 261 15.53 -11.50 -6.77
C ALA A 261 15.09 -12.79 -7.49
N ASP A 262 14.13 -13.49 -6.88
CA ASP A 262 13.60 -14.79 -7.30
C ASP A 262 12.08 -14.77 -7.08
N PRO A 263 11.25 -15.04 -8.11
CA PRO A 263 9.80 -15.06 -7.99
C PRO A 263 9.29 -16.09 -6.97
N ARG A 264 10.04 -17.16 -6.69
CA ARG A 264 9.72 -18.15 -5.64
C ARG A 264 9.87 -17.58 -4.21
N GLN A 265 10.52 -16.42 -4.08
CA GLN A 265 10.64 -15.69 -2.82
C GLN A 265 9.63 -14.55 -2.70
N VAL A 266 8.64 -14.44 -3.61
CA VAL A 266 7.67 -13.33 -3.61
C VAL A 266 6.99 -13.15 -2.25
N ALA A 267 6.48 -14.22 -1.65
CA ALA A 267 5.81 -14.15 -0.35
C ALA A 267 6.76 -13.70 0.76
N ALA A 268 8.02 -14.16 0.74
CA ALA A 268 9.02 -13.76 1.73
C ALA A 268 9.47 -12.30 1.55
N ASN A 269 9.66 -11.87 0.30
CA ASN A 269 10.08 -10.51 -0.03
C ASN A 269 8.97 -9.48 0.23
N HIS A 270 7.71 -9.89 0.06
CA HIS A 270 6.52 -9.06 0.26
C HIS A 270 5.98 -9.10 1.70
N ALA A 271 6.41 -10.08 2.51
CA ALA A 271 5.94 -10.25 3.88
C ALA A 271 6.19 -8.99 4.72
N VAL A 272 5.13 -8.46 5.33
CA VAL A 272 5.18 -7.27 6.18
C VAL A 272 6.15 -7.39 7.35
N THR A 273 6.34 -8.59 7.92
CA THR A 273 7.32 -8.82 9.00
C THR A 273 8.74 -8.46 8.58
N LEU A 274 9.07 -8.61 7.29
CA LEU A 274 10.37 -8.22 6.76
C LEU A 274 10.57 -6.69 6.83
N TYR A 275 9.50 -5.93 6.58
CA TYR A 275 9.50 -4.47 6.66
C TYR A 275 9.51 -3.97 8.11
N LEU A 276 8.81 -4.65 9.02
CA LEU A 276 8.76 -4.26 10.44
C LEU A 276 10.07 -4.54 11.20
N GLN A 277 10.94 -5.42 10.67
CA GLN A 277 12.27 -5.68 11.22
C GLN A 277 13.34 -4.66 10.80
N ARG A 278 12.94 -3.63 10.06
CA ARG A 278 13.86 -2.65 9.50
C ARG A 278 14.13 -1.54 10.50
N PRO A 279 15.41 -1.16 10.74
CA PRO A 279 15.73 0.03 11.54
C PRO A 279 15.04 1.30 11.00
N GLU A 280 14.83 1.36 9.69
CA GLU A 280 14.11 2.44 9.03
C GLU A 280 12.63 2.51 9.44
N PHE A 281 12.00 1.36 9.71
CA PHE A 281 10.64 1.32 10.25
C PHE A 281 10.63 1.77 11.70
N ASP A 282 11.50 1.21 12.55
CA ASP A 282 11.55 1.53 13.98
C ASP A 282 11.79 3.03 14.20
N ALA A 283 12.70 3.65 13.43
CA ALA A 283 12.98 5.08 13.50
C ALA A 283 11.77 5.94 13.07
N ALA A 284 11.11 5.57 11.97
CA ALA A 284 9.90 6.24 11.50
C ALA A 284 8.77 6.14 12.52
N PHE A 285 8.53 4.94 13.05
CA PHE A 285 7.46 4.69 13.99
C PHE A 285 7.73 5.39 15.33
N ALA A 286 8.94 5.31 15.87
CA ALA A 286 9.35 6.04 17.08
C ALA A 286 9.16 7.56 16.93
N HIS A 287 9.57 8.12 15.77
CA HIS A 287 9.36 9.53 15.45
C HIS A 287 7.88 9.91 15.51
N LEU A 288 7.01 9.12 14.87
CA LEU A 288 5.56 9.37 14.86
C LEU A 288 4.88 9.12 16.22
N LEU A 289 5.46 8.28 17.07
CA LEU A 289 5.01 8.11 18.46
C LEU A 289 5.51 9.23 19.39
N GLY A 290 6.44 10.07 18.94
CA GLY A 290 7.06 11.12 19.76
C GLY A 290 8.01 10.57 20.83
N VAL A 291 8.57 9.37 20.60
CA VAL A 291 9.55 8.74 21.48
C VAL A 291 10.94 8.79 20.85
N ALA A 292 11.98 8.70 21.68
CA ALA A 292 13.35 8.60 21.15
C ALA A 292 13.50 7.30 20.34
N PRO A 293 14.21 7.33 19.19
CA PRO A 293 14.48 6.13 18.40
C PRO A 293 15.41 5.15 19.11
#